data_AF-A0A7C3X8G9-F1
#
_entry.id   AF-A0A7C3X8G9-F1
#
_cell.length_a   1.000
_cell.length_b   1.000
_cell.length_c   1.000
_cell.angle_alpha   90.00
_cell.angle_beta   90.00
_cell.angle_gamma   90.00
#
_symmetry.space_group_name_H-M   'P 1'
#
loop_
_entity.id
_entity.type
_entity.pdbx_description
1 polymer ?
#
loop_
_entity_poly.entity_id
_entity_poly.type
_entity_poly.pdbx_seq_one_letter_code
_entity_poly.pdbx_strand_id
1 'polypeptide(L)'
;MIESTCLAACCRSCWIWYLAGPCMVSKGDFFAYYERKEQLMPEKLVTSKVLILGLTGSGKGAVAFELAKKTNGQILSVDSMKVYRRMDIGTAKPSIHHRQQVPYHMIDVVEPSEAFSVGRFVAQARGLIDEVTGSGRPLIAVGGTALYIKALLYGLFDGPPADPAIRDRLRQRITVDGLDAIYAELARIDPDAAARIHRTDQKRIIRAIEVYMLTGRPISSFQKQFSGQPDLGGWTIVGLRRDKADQAHRINARVARMIDQGLVQEVQGLLAEPKGLSPQARAAIGYAEVIDYLNGRIDLDKAIELIKRRTRRLAKAQRTWFRGFRFVHWLDLEPDEPPDLTAKRVMRILDQPQDTASGGNR
;
A
#
# COMPACT_ATOMS: atom_id res chain seq x y z
N MET A 1 57.69 25.72 27.86
CA MET A 1 56.37 26.39 27.83
C MET A 1 55.38 25.50 28.55
N ILE A 2 54.83 25.99 29.67
CA ILE A 2 53.53 25.66 30.28
C ILE A 2 53.12 24.17 30.43
N GLU A 3 53.45 23.64 31.61
CA GLU A 3 52.56 22.98 32.61
C GLU A 3 51.25 22.27 32.20
N SER A 4 51.24 20.96 32.48
CA SER A 4 50.26 20.19 33.28
C SER A 4 48.85 20.75 33.59
N THR A 5 47.82 19.95 33.29
CA THR A 5 46.73 19.65 34.26
C THR A 5 46.05 18.30 33.95
N CYS A 6 45.02 17.88 34.69
CA CYS A 6 44.52 16.48 34.73
C CYS A 6 43.02 16.37 35.13
N LEU A 7 42.46 15.14 35.10
CA LEU A 7 41.09 14.70 35.48
C LEU A 7 39.92 15.16 34.56
N ALA A 8 38.74 14.50 34.50
CA ALA A 8 38.36 13.09 34.75
C ALA A 8 36.88 12.82 34.37
N ALA A 9 36.52 11.53 34.32
CA ALA A 9 35.16 10.96 34.49
C ALA A 9 34.11 11.17 33.35
N CYS A 10 33.14 10.27 33.14
CA CYS A 10 32.79 9.05 33.87
C CYS A 10 32.35 7.92 32.92
N CYS A 11 33.05 6.79 32.91
CA CYS A 11 32.55 5.53 32.36
C CYS A 11 32.70 4.44 33.43
N ARG A 12 31.58 4.06 34.02
CA ARG A 12 31.40 2.93 34.97
C ARG A 12 30.29 2.07 34.34
N SER A 13 30.37 0.73 34.26
CA SER A 13 31.19 -0.22 35.03
C SER A 13 31.58 -1.46 34.19
N CYS A 14 32.53 -2.23 34.73
CA CYS A 14 32.85 -3.62 34.34
C CYS A 14 33.54 -3.86 32.99
N TRP A 15 34.83 -3.49 32.95
CA TRP A 15 35.86 -4.43 32.47
C TRP A 15 36.52 -5.10 33.67
N ILE A 16 36.85 -6.39 33.56
CA ILE A 16 38.09 -7.08 33.98
C ILE A 16 37.81 -8.58 33.85
N TRP A 17 38.42 -9.21 32.84
CA TRP A 17 39.01 -10.55 32.94
C TRP A 17 40.17 -10.65 31.95
N TYR A 18 41.35 -10.40 32.48
CA TYR A 18 42.68 -10.92 32.15
C TYR A 18 43.27 -10.92 30.72
N LEU A 19 44.56 -10.56 30.72
CA LEU A 19 45.51 -10.65 29.61
C LEU A 19 45.81 -12.11 29.21
N ALA A 20 45.59 -12.47 27.94
CA ALA A 20 46.30 -13.58 27.27
C ALA A 20 46.18 -13.51 25.73
N GLY A 21 47.27 -13.19 25.05
CA GLY A 21 47.49 -13.48 23.62
C GLY A 21 46.75 -12.62 22.57
N PRO A 22 47.22 -12.65 21.31
CA PRO A 22 46.51 -12.01 20.19
C PRO A 22 45.27 -12.83 19.85
N CYS A 23 44.08 -12.24 20.02
CA CYS A 23 42.83 -12.91 19.72
C CYS A 23 42.64 -13.06 18.19
N MET A 24 43.13 -14.16 17.63
CA MET A 24 42.69 -14.67 16.35
C MET A 24 41.23 -15.13 16.47
N VAL A 25 40.28 -14.19 16.37
CA VAL A 25 38.88 -14.52 16.13
C VAL A 25 38.83 -15.18 14.76
N SER A 26 38.60 -16.50 14.72
CA SER A 26 38.46 -17.20 13.45
C SER A 26 37.20 -16.71 12.74
N LYS A 27 37.13 -16.87 11.41
CA LYS A 27 35.88 -16.55 10.69
C LYS A 27 34.67 -17.33 11.23
N GLY A 28 34.86 -18.49 11.85
CA GLY A 28 33.79 -19.29 12.46
C GLY A 28 33.13 -18.63 13.67
N ASP A 29 33.92 -17.99 14.54
CA ASP A 29 33.42 -17.38 15.78
C ASP A 29 32.54 -16.15 15.50
N PHE A 30 32.83 -15.42 14.41
CA PHE A 30 32.01 -14.30 13.94
C PHE A 30 30.64 -14.77 13.40
N PHE A 31 30.57 -15.93 12.74
CA PHE A 31 29.31 -16.52 12.30
C PHE A 31 28.47 -17.03 13.48
N ALA A 32 29.09 -17.73 14.44
CA ALA A 32 28.40 -18.23 15.63
C ALA A 32 27.79 -17.10 16.51
N TYR A 33 28.40 -15.91 16.53
CA TYR A 33 27.83 -14.72 17.19
C TYR A 33 26.56 -14.21 16.48
N TYR A 34 26.52 -14.25 15.15
CA TYR A 34 25.34 -13.84 14.38
C TYR A 34 24.20 -14.86 14.45
N GLU A 35 24.50 -16.17 14.35
CA GLU A 35 23.49 -17.24 14.47
C GLU A 35 22.78 -17.21 15.84
N ARG A 36 23.52 -16.97 16.93
CA ARG A 36 22.90 -16.80 18.27
C ARG A 36 22.05 -15.54 18.39
N LYS A 37 22.33 -14.49 17.61
CA LYS A 37 21.52 -13.26 17.61
C LYS A 37 20.28 -13.38 16.73
N GLU A 38 20.30 -14.26 15.72
CA GLU A 38 19.13 -14.59 14.90
C GLU A 38 18.08 -15.39 15.70
N GLN A 39 18.51 -16.16 16.71
CA GLN A 39 17.63 -16.84 17.68
C GLN A 39 17.00 -15.89 18.73
N LEU A 40 17.51 -14.67 18.89
CA LEU A 40 16.99 -13.66 19.83
C LEU A 40 16.38 -12.48 19.06
N MET A 41 15.34 -12.77 18.29
CA MET A 41 14.36 -11.77 17.87
C MET A 41 13.78 -11.10 19.13
N PRO A 42 13.90 -9.76 19.32
CA PRO A 42 13.28 -9.12 20.47
C PRO A 42 11.77 -9.31 20.40
N GLU A 43 11.16 -9.64 21.53
CA GLU A 43 9.74 -9.98 21.69
C GLU A 43 8.78 -8.92 21.08
N LYS A 44 9.22 -7.66 21.07
CA LYS A 44 8.57 -6.52 20.42
C LYS A 44 8.47 -6.64 18.90
N LEU A 45 9.47 -7.21 18.20
CA LEU A 45 9.40 -7.48 16.77
C LEU A 45 8.41 -8.61 16.47
N VAL A 46 8.34 -9.62 17.34
CA VAL A 46 7.51 -10.83 17.20
C VAL A 46 6.01 -10.52 17.14
N THR A 47 5.57 -9.44 17.81
CA THR A 47 4.16 -8.99 17.83
C THR A 47 3.88 -7.74 16.99
N SER A 48 4.87 -7.23 16.25
CA SER A 48 4.77 -5.93 15.57
C SER A 48 3.84 -5.93 14.35
N LYS A 49 3.03 -4.86 14.22
CA LYS A 49 2.27 -4.52 13.01
C LYS A 49 2.98 -3.39 12.27
N VAL A 50 3.34 -3.60 11.00
CA VAL A 50 4.05 -2.60 10.19
C VAL A 50 3.40 -2.40 8.83
N LEU A 51 3.12 -1.15 8.48
CA LEU A 51 2.53 -0.76 7.21
C LEU A 51 3.58 -0.08 6.33
N ILE A 52 4.01 -0.77 5.28
CA ILE A 52 4.94 -0.25 4.27
C ILE A 52 4.13 0.34 3.11
N LEU A 53 4.03 1.68 3.09
CA LEU A 53 3.40 2.44 2.00
C LEU A 53 4.44 3.01 1.04
N GLY A 54 3.99 3.35 -0.17
CA GLY A 54 4.84 4.00 -1.16
C GLY A 54 4.21 4.02 -2.54
N LEU A 55 4.81 4.76 -3.46
CA LEU A 55 4.30 4.90 -4.83
C LEU A 55 4.39 3.57 -5.61
N THR A 56 3.64 3.45 -6.70
CA THR A 56 3.88 2.37 -7.66
C THR A 56 5.31 2.48 -8.22
N GLY A 57 6.04 1.37 -8.23
CA GLY A 57 7.46 1.32 -8.59
C GLY A 57 8.45 1.66 -7.45
N SER A 58 8.03 1.96 -6.22
CA SER A 58 8.95 2.38 -5.14
C SER A 58 9.86 1.27 -4.58
N GLY A 59 9.58 0.00 -4.89
CA GLY A 59 10.28 -1.17 -4.35
C GLY A 59 9.60 -1.81 -3.12
N LYS A 60 8.55 -1.20 -2.55
CA LYS A 60 7.86 -1.66 -1.31
C LYS A 60 7.55 -3.16 -1.23
N GLY A 61 7.17 -3.81 -2.33
CA GLY A 61 6.86 -5.23 -2.34
C GLY A 61 8.06 -6.14 -2.10
N ALA A 62 9.25 -5.74 -2.57
CA ALA A 62 10.50 -6.45 -2.31
C ALA A 62 11.00 -6.18 -0.88
N VAL A 63 10.87 -4.94 -0.39
CA VAL A 63 11.21 -4.59 1.00
C VAL A 63 10.34 -5.35 2.00
N ALA A 64 9.03 -5.46 1.74
CA ALA A 64 8.11 -6.25 2.56
C ALA A 64 8.45 -7.75 2.55
N PHE A 65 8.84 -8.29 1.39
CA PHE A 65 9.28 -9.68 1.28
C PHE A 65 10.55 -9.96 2.09
N GLU A 66 11.60 -9.15 1.94
CA GLU A 66 12.84 -9.29 2.71
C GLU A 66 12.62 -9.09 4.21
N LEU A 67 11.75 -8.16 4.60
CA LEU A 67 11.38 -7.97 6.01
C LEU A 67 10.68 -9.21 6.56
N ALA A 68 9.65 -9.72 5.87
CA ALA A 68 8.89 -10.88 6.31
C ALA A 68 9.75 -12.14 6.41
N LYS A 69 10.64 -12.36 5.44
CA LYS A 69 11.59 -13.47 5.48
C LYS A 69 12.52 -13.41 6.70
N LYS A 70 12.97 -12.21 7.08
CA LYS A 70 13.83 -12.00 8.26
C LYS A 70 13.09 -12.15 9.58
N THR A 71 11.86 -11.66 9.68
CA THR A 71 11.11 -11.64 10.93
C THR A 71 10.14 -12.82 11.10
N ASN A 72 10.18 -13.82 10.21
CA ASN A 72 9.17 -14.89 10.10
C ASN A 72 7.73 -14.33 10.05
N GLY A 73 7.58 -13.18 9.40
CA GLY A 73 6.35 -12.40 9.34
C GLY A 73 5.40 -12.83 8.21
N GLN A 74 4.20 -12.28 8.24
CA GLN A 74 3.15 -12.50 7.24
C GLN A 74 2.87 -11.20 6.48
N ILE A 75 2.50 -11.27 5.20
CA ILE A 75 2.28 -10.07 4.37
C ILE A 75 0.80 -9.88 4.05
N LEU A 76 0.25 -8.72 4.42
CA LEU A 76 -1.08 -8.27 4.01
C LEU A 76 -0.99 -7.35 2.78
N SER A 77 -1.51 -7.81 1.63
CA SER A 77 -1.55 -7.00 0.41
C SER A 77 -2.63 -5.92 0.46
N VAL A 78 -2.22 -4.65 0.53
CA VAL A 78 -3.13 -3.47 0.54
C VAL A 78 -3.15 -2.82 -0.86
N ASP A 79 -3.66 -3.57 -1.81
CA ASP A 79 -3.74 -3.23 -3.23
C ASP A 79 -5.12 -3.60 -3.80
N SER A 80 -5.69 -2.76 -4.65
CA SER A 80 -7.05 -2.94 -5.20
C SER A 80 -7.12 -3.83 -6.44
N MET A 81 -5.97 -4.25 -7.01
CA MET A 81 -5.91 -5.04 -8.23
C MET A 81 -5.31 -6.43 -7.98
N LYS A 82 -4.38 -6.57 -7.03
CA LYS A 82 -3.81 -7.88 -6.65
C LYS A 82 -4.82 -8.87 -6.04
N VAL A 83 -6.00 -8.39 -5.67
CA VAL A 83 -7.11 -9.21 -5.18
C VAL A 83 -7.69 -10.12 -6.26
N TYR A 84 -7.65 -9.73 -7.53
CA TYR A 84 -8.26 -10.49 -8.63
C TYR A 84 -7.39 -11.68 -9.06
N ARG A 85 -7.96 -12.89 -9.06
CA ARG A 85 -7.34 -14.11 -9.57
C ARG A 85 -6.83 -13.93 -11.00
N ARG A 86 -5.70 -14.54 -11.35
CA ARG A 86 -5.14 -14.60 -12.73
C ARG A 86 -4.73 -13.24 -13.36
N MET A 87 -4.93 -12.13 -12.67
CA MET A 87 -4.38 -10.80 -13.03
C MET A 87 -3.02 -10.60 -12.35
N ASP A 88 -1.96 -11.27 -12.84
CA ASP A 88 -0.70 -11.44 -12.11
C ASP A 88 0.40 -10.47 -12.59
N ILE A 89 0.68 -10.46 -13.89
CA ILE A 89 1.74 -9.68 -14.54
C ILE A 89 1.41 -8.19 -14.44
N GLY A 90 0.25 -7.77 -14.95
CA GLY A 90 -0.14 -6.35 -15.01
C GLY A 90 -0.31 -5.70 -13.64
N THR A 91 -0.68 -6.47 -12.61
CA THR A 91 -0.79 -5.98 -11.23
C THR A 91 0.53 -6.09 -10.44
N ALA A 92 1.56 -6.72 -11.02
CA ALA A 92 2.85 -7.01 -10.39
C ALA A 92 2.70 -7.75 -9.04
N LYS A 93 1.96 -8.86 -9.03
CA LYS A 93 1.89 -9.78 -7.88
C LYS A 93 3.27 -10.36 -7.53
N PRO A 94 3.49 -10.80 -6.28
CA PRO A 94 4.63 -11.65 -5.96
C PRO A 94 4.58 -12.94 -6.78
N SER A 95 5.74 -13.42 -7.21
CA SER A 95 5.86 -14.71 -7.90
C SER A 95 5.43 -15.86 -7.00
N ILE A 96 5.09 -17.01 -7.58
CA ILE A 96 4.76 -18.23 -6.82
C ILE A 96 5.91 -18.60 -5.87
N HIS A 97 7.17 -18.49 -6.33
CA HIS A 97 8.36 -18.71 -5.51
C HIS A 97 8.47 -17.79 -4.27
N HIS A 98 8.00 -16.53 -4.36
CA HIS A 98 7.93 -15.65 -3.19
C HIS A 98 6.76 -16.03 -2.28
N ARG A 99 5.62 -16.40 -2.86
CA ARG A 99 4.42 -16.83 -2.13
C ARG A 99 4.60 -18.17 -1.39
N GLN A 100 5.55 -19.00 -1.82
CA GLN A 100 5.96 -20.24 -1.14
C GLN A 100 6.90 -20.00 0.05
N GLN A 101 7.66 -18.89 0.06
CA GLN A 101 8.59 -18.57 1.14
C GLN A 101 7.97 -17.75 2.28
N VAL A 102 6.91 -16.97 2.00
CA VAL A 102 6.27 -16.06 2.95
C VAL A 102 4.75 -16.12 2.77
N PRO A 103 3.94 -16.22 3.84
CA PRO A 103 2.48 -16.13 3.74
C PRO A 103 2.03 -14.77 3.18
N TYR A 104 1.24 -14.80 2.10
CA TYR A 104 0.60 -13.61 1.52
C TYR A 104 -0.92 -13.67 1.65
N HIS A 105 -1.47 -12.59 2.18
CA HIS A 105 -2.89 -12.38 2.43
C HIS A 105 -3.46 -11.30 1.51
N MET A 106 -4.77 -11.36 1.20
CA MET A 106 -5.47 -10.45 0.29
C MET A 106 -4.89 -10.40 -1.14
N ILE A 107 -4.44 -11.57 -1.62
CA ILE A 107 -4.09 -11.84 -3.02
C ILE A 107 -4.99 -12.99 -3.50
N ASP A 108 -5.48 -12.92 -4.74
CA ASP A 108 -6.32 -13.98 -5.35
C ASP A 108 -7.60 -14.30 -4.54
N VAL A 109 -8.24 -13.29 -3.93
CA VAL A 109 -9.44 -13.42 -3.08
C VAL A 109 -10.77 -13.21 -3.81
N VAL A 110 -10.76 -12.86 -5.10
CA VAL A 110 -11.96 -12.54 -5.89
C VAL A 110 -11.73 -12.86 -7.38
N GLU A 111 -12.77 -13.25 -8.11
CA GLU A 111 -12.64 -13.49 -9.57
C GLU A 111 -12.63 -12.18 -10.38
N PRO A 112 -11.93 -12.12 -11.54
CA PRO A 112 -11.90 -10.93 -12.39
C PRO A 112 -13.27 -10.40 -12.82
N SER A 113 -14.26 -11.30 -12.97
CA SER A 113 -15.65 -10.97 -13.32
C SER A 113 -16.44 -10.31 -12.18
N GLU A 114 -15.99 -10.43 -10.93
CA GLU A 114 -16.70 -9.91 -9.76
C GLU A 114 -16.30 -8.46 -9.42
N ALA A 115 -17.17 -7.77 -8.68
CA ALA A 115 -16.88 -6.46 -8.12
C ALA A 115 -16.18 -6.57 -6.75
N PHE A 116 -15.02 -5.92 -6.61
CA PHE A 116 -14.36 -5.72 -5.33
C PHE A 116 -14.40 -4.25 -4.87
N SER A 117 -14.64 -4.03 -3.58
CA SER A 117 -14.84 -2.71 -2.99
C SER A 117 -13.95 -2.50 -1.76
N VAL A 118 -13.72 -1.24 -1.37
CA VAL A 118 -13.00 -0.93 -0.12
C VAL A 118 -13.72 -1.46 1.12
N GLY A 119 -15.06 -1.60 1.09
CA GLY A 119 -15.82 -2.24 2.15
C GLY A 119 -15.53 -3.73 2.28
N ARG A 120 -15.56 -4.48 1.16
CA ARG A 120 -15.17 -5.90 1.15
C ARG A 120 -13.72 -6.07 1.60
N PHE A 121 -12.81 -5.20 1.14
CA PHE A 121 -11.42 -5.20 1.57
C PHE A 121 -11.28 -5.02 3.09
N VAL A 122 -11.89 -3.98 3.68
CA VAL A 122 -11.76 -3.69 5.13
C VAL A 122 -12.37 -4.80 5.98
N ALA A 123 -13.53 -5.34 5.59
CA ALA A 123 -14.16 -6.44 6.31
C ALA A 123 -13.28 -7.70 6.34
N GLN A 124 -12.77 -8.13 5.19
CA GLN A 124 -11.87 -9.29 5.09
C GLN A 124 -10.52 -9.03 5.78
N ALA A 125 -9.92 -7.86 5.58
CA ALA A 125 -8.63 -7.52 6.17
C ALA A 125 -8.69 -7.41 7.70
N ARG A 126 -9.80 -6.94 8.30
CA ARG A 126 -9.96 -6.88 9.76
C ARG A 126 -10.02 -8.27 10.39
N GLY A 127 -10.93 -9.14 9.93
CA GLY A 127 -11.01 -10.51 10.44
C GLY A 127 -9.68 -11.25 10.32
N LEU A 128 -8.97 -11.04 9.22
CA LEU A 128 -7.63 -11.60 9.02
C LEU A 128 -6.57 -10.99 9.95
N ILE A 129 -6.59 -9.68 10.21
CA ILE A 129 -5.70 -9.03 11.18
C ILE A 129 -5.91 -9.63 12.57
N ASP A 130 -7.16 -9.83 12.98
CA ASP A 130 -7.50 -10.36 14.30
C ASP A 130 -7.03 -11.82 14.43
N GLU A 131 -7.26 -12.65 13.40
CA GLU A 131 -6.76 -14.03 13.30
C GLU A 131 -5.23 -14.10 13.38
N VAL A 132 -4.51 -13.35 12.52
CA VAL A 132 -3.04 -13.48 12.43
C VAL A 132 -2.30 -12.79 13.58
N THR A 133 -2.87 -11.77 14.21
CA THR A 133 -2.22 -11.12 15.38
C THR A 133 -2.14 -12.09 16.56
N GLY A 134 -3.12 -12.99 16.72
CA GLY A 134 -3.08 -14.04 17.74
C GLY A 134 -1.99 -15.10 17.53
N SER A 135 -1.37 -15.17 16.34
CA SER A 135 -0.34 -16.17 16.02
C SER A 135 1.07 -15.86 16.56
N GLY A 136 1.28 -14.69 17.16
CA GLY A 136 2.61 -14.26 17.63
C GLY A 136 3.63 -14.13 16.50
N ARG A 137 3.19 -13.71 15.29
CA ARG A 137 4.08 -13.39 14.16
C ARG A 137 3.84 -11.97 13.69
N PRO A 138 4.88 -11.23 13.27
CA PRO A 138 4.71 -9.87 12.80
C PRO A 138 3.88 -9.78 11.52
N LEU A 139 3.02 -8.77 11.44
CA LEU A 139 2.15 -8.53 10.29
C LEU A 139 2.61 -7.33 9.48
N ILE A 140 2.97 -7.57 8.23
CA ILE A 140 3.54 -6.58 7.31
C ILE A 140 2.49 -6.23 6.25
N ALA A 141 1.73 -5.17 6.47
CA ALA A 141 0.86 -4.61 5.45
C ALA A 141 1.70 -3.89 4.39
N VAL A 142 1.48 -4.15 3.10
CA VAL A 142 2.22 -3.50 2.01
C VAL A 142 1.28 -3.00 0.92
N GLY A 143 1.34 -1.71 0.60
CA GLY A 143 0.26 -1.09 -0.18
C GLY A 143 0.62 0.13 -1.00
N GLY A 144 -0.17 0.32 -2.07
CA GLY A 144 -0.17 1.53 -2.89
C GLY A 144 -1.57 2.17 -3.03
N THR A 145 -2.64 1.44 -2.69
CA THR A 145 -4.01 1.95 -2.80
C THR A 145 -4.33 2.80 -1.59
N ALA A 146 -4.03 4.10 -1.67
CA ALA A 146 -4.14 5.03 -0.55
C ALA A 146 -5.54 5.05 0.11
N LEU A 147 -6.62 4.83 -0.64
CA LEU A 147 -7.97 4.72 -0.07
C LEU A 147 -8.13 3.46 0.81
N TYR A 148 -7.56 2.32 0.42
CA TYR A 148 -7.61 1.08 1.22
C TYR A 148 -6.77 1.23 2.48
N ILE A 149 -5.56 1.79 2.36
CA ILE A 149 -4.70 2.08 3.52
C ILE A 149 -5.40 3.06 4.47
N LYS A 150 -6.03 4.12 3.95
CA LYS A 150 -6.78 5.08 4.79
C LYS A 150 -7.99 4.42 5.45
N ALA A 151 -8.72 3.56 4.73
CA ALA A 151 -9.86 2.84 5.29
C ALA A 151 -9.47 1.79 6.35
N LEU A 152 -8.25 1.24 6.25
CA LEU A 152 -7.69 0.32 7.24
C LEU A 152 -7.33 1.05 8.54
N LEU A 153 -6.60 2.18 8.45
CA LEU A 153 -6.08 2.94 9.60
C LEU A 153 -7.11 3.89 10.25
N TYR A 154 -8.01 4.49 9.48
CA TYR A 154 -8.97 5.50 9.96
C TYR A 154 -10.42 4.97 9.96
N GLY A 155 -10.60 3.68 9.69
CA GLY A 155 -11.91 3.09 9.44
C GLY A 155 -12.54 3.54 8.10
N LEU A 156 -13.66 2.92 7.76
CA LEU A 156 -14.46 3.25 6.59
C LEU A 156 -15.78 3.88 7.03
N PHE A 157 -16.34 4.72 6.16
CA PHE A 157 -17.75 5.13 6.22
C PHE A 157 -18.65 3.89 6.26
N ASP A 158 -19.32 3.67 7.38
CA ASP A 158 -20.42 2.73 7.47
C ASP A 158 -21.70 3.37 6.93
N GLY A 159 -22.33 2.69 5.99
CA GLY A 159 -23.40 3.24 5.17
C GLY A 159 -23.88 2.22 4.13
N PRO A 160 -25.00 2.52 3.45
CA PRO A 160 -25.70 1.53 2.64
C PRO A 160 -24.80 0.97 1.52
N PRO A 161 -25.03 -0.26 1.07
CA PRO A 161 -24.33 -0.81 -0.09
C PRO A 161 -24.52 0.06 -1.35
N ALA A 162 -23.81 -0.30 -2.42
CA ALA A 162 -24.07 0.30 -3.73
C ALA A 162 -25.36 -0.28 -4.33
N ASP A 163 -26.23 0.56 -4.86
CA ASP A 163 -27.43 0.17 -5.57
C ASP A 163 -27.22 0.40 -7.08
N PRO A 164 -27.14 -0.67 -7.90
CA PRO A 164 -26.95 -0.53 -9.35
C PRO A 164 -28.07 0.26 -10.03
N ALA A 165 -29.33 0.03 -9.66
CA ALA A 165 -30.49 0.66 -10.30
C ALA A 165 -30.55 2.16 -10.03
N ILE A 166 -30.27 2.59 -8.79
CA ILE A 166 -30.14 4.01 -8.44
C ILE A 166 -28.98 4.65 -9.24
N ARG A 167 -27.83 3.96 -9.32
CA ARG A 167 -26.67 4.47 -10.07
C ARG A 167 -26.94 4.60 -11.56
N ASP A 168 -27.64 3.64 -12.16
CA ASP A 168 -27.96 3.67 -13.59
C ASP A 168 -29.00 4.74 -13.91
N ARG A 169 -30.02 4.92 -13.06
CA ARG A 169 -30.95 6.06 -13.14
C ARG A 169 -30.24 7.41 -13.02
N LEU A 170 -29.30 7.55 -12.07
CA LEU A 170 -28.50 8.77 -11.93
C LEU A 170 -27.55 9.00 -13.12
N ARG A 171 -26.99 7.95 -13.72
CA ARG A 171 -26.19 8.07 -14.96
C ARG A 171 -27.04 8.52 -16.15
N GLN A 172 -28.22 7.95 -16.33
CA GLN A 172 -29.18 8.35 -17.36
C GLN A 172 -29.57 9.83 -17.20
N ARG A 173 -29.89 10.26 -15.97
CA ARG A 173 -30.13 11.67 -15.67
C ARG A 173 -28.95 12.57 -15.99
N ILE A 174 -27.70 12.16 -15.71
CA ILE A 174 -26.52 12.95 -16.10
C ILE A 174 -26.39 13.09 -17.64
N THR A 175 -26.82 12.09 -18.41
CA THR A 175 -26.85 12.16 -19.88
C THR A 175 -27.93 13.10 -20.41
N VAL A 176 -29.07 13.24 -19.72
CA VAL A 176 -30.21 14.07 -20.13
C VAL A 176 -30.15 15.49 -19.55
N ASP A 177 -30.01 15.60 -18.22
CA ASP A 177 -30.04 16.84 -17.45
C ASP A 177 -28.66 17.55 -17.40
N GLY A 178 -27.58 16.83 -17.72
CA GLY A 178 -26.20 17.26 -17.55
C GLY A 178 -25.67 17.11 -16.11
N LEU A 179 -24.35 17.04 -15.96
CA LEU A 179 -23.72 16.82 -14.65
C LEU A 179 -23.91 17.99 -13.68
N ASP A 180 -23.94 19.24 -14.17
CA ASP A 180 -24.11 20.43 -13.34
C ASP A 180 -25.50 20.50 -12.68
N ALA A 181 -26.56 20.01 -13.34
CA ALA A 181 -27.90 19.92 -12.75
C ALA A 181 -27.92 18.94 -11.56
N ILE A 182 -27.24 17.80 -11.71
CA ILE A 182 -27.11 16.78 -10.67
C ILE A 182 -26.17 17.25 -9.54
N TYR A 183 -25.16 18.06 -9.85
CA TYR A 183 -24.36 18.74 -8.83
C TYR A 183 -25.17 19.80 -8.07
N ALA A 184 -26.07 20.54 -8.73
CA ALA A 184 -26.97 21.50 -8.07
C ALA A 184 -27.99 20.79 -7.16
N GLU A 185 -28.45 19.58 -7.53
CA GLU A 185 -29.22 18.72 -6.63
C GLU A 185 -28.41 18.31 -5.39
N LEU A 186 -27.16 17.85 -5.58
CA LEU A 186 -26.25 17.55 -4.48
C LEU A 186 -26.05 18.77 -3.55
N ALA A 187 -25.85 19.95 -4.11
CA ALA A 187 -25.64 21.18 -3.34
C ALA A 187 -26.85 21.60 -2.49
N ARG A 188 -28.08 21.17 -2.85
CA ARG A 188 -29.28 21.39 -2.03
C ARG A 188 -29.45 20.36 -0.91
N ILE A 189 -29.13 19.09 -1.15
CA ILE A 189 -29.31 18.01 -0.16
C ILE A 189 -28.13 17.89 0.82
N ASP A 190 -26.91 18.22 0.37
CA ASP A 190 -25.67 18.09 1.13
C ASP A 190 -24.64 19.17 0.71
N PRO A 191 -24.83 20.43 1.17
CA PRO A 191 -23.91 21.54 0.87
C PRO A 191 -22.46 21.23 1.27
N ASP A 192 -22.28 20.54 2.39
CA ASP A 192 -20.98 20.16 2.95
C ASP A 192 -20.25 19.15 2.06
N ALA A 193 -20.95 18.18 1.46
CA ALA A 193 -20.35 17.26 0.50
C ALA A 193 -20.11 17.96 -0.84
N ALA A 194 -21.03 18.81 -1.32
CA ALA A 194 -20.85 19.59 -2.54
C ALA A 194 -19.58 20.44 -2.47
N ALA A 195 -19.37 21.20 -1.38
CA ALA A 195 -18.17 22.01 -1.17
C ALA A 195 -16.84 21.21 -1.20
N ARG A 196 -16.88 19.89 -0.93
CA ARG A 196 -15.72 18.99 -0.91
C ARG A 196 -15.56 18.14 -2.18
N ILE A 197 -16.59 18.03 -3.00
CA ILE A 197 -16.61 17.18 -4.21
C ILE A 197 -16.46 18.09 -5.43
N HIS A 198 -15.43 17.85 -6.24
CA HIS A 198 -15.27 18.61 -7.48
C HIS A 198 -16.45 18.35 -8.43
N ARG A 199 -16.96 19.40 -9.10
CA ARG A 199 -18.16 19.33 -9.98
C ARG A 199 -18.09 18.27 -11.06
N THR A 200 -16.88 17.91 -11.52
CA THR A 200 -16.66 16.87 -12.53
C THR A 200 -16.45 15.45 -11.96
N ASP A 201 -16.41 15.26 -10.64
CA ASP A 201 -16.31 13.92 -10.02
C ASP A 201 -17.68 13.25 -9.93
N GLN A 202 -18.20 12.87 -11.11
CA GLN A 202 -19.45 12.14 -11.30
C GLN A 202 -19.59 10.94 -10.33
N LYS A 203 -18.49 10.23 -10.03
CA LYS A 203 -18.54 9.05 -9.16
C LYS A 203 -18.86 9.42 -7.71
N ARG A 204 -18.27 10.50 -7.19
CA ARG A 204 -18.59 11.00 -5.84
C ARG A 204 -19.95 11.67 -5.78
N ILE A 205 -20.35 12.41 -6.81
CA ILE A 205 -21.67 13.04 -6.89
C ILE A 205 -22.78 11.98 -6.84
N ILE A 206 -22.69 10.96 -7.71
CA ILE A 206 -23.62 9.82 -7.70
C ILE A 206 -23.65 9.14 -6.33
N ARG A 207 -22.50 8.87 -5.69
CA ARG A 207 -22.47 8.20 -4.38
C ARG A 207 -23.09 9.06 -3.27
N ALA A 208 -22.91 10.37 -3.30
CA ALA A 208 -23.49 11.27 -2.30
C ALA A 208 -25.02 11.29 -2.39
N ILE A 209 -25.57 11.41 -3.61
CA ILE A 209 -27.01 11.35 -3.86
C ILE A 209 -27.57 9.95 -3.59
N GLU A 210 -26.89 8.88 -4.00
CA GLU A 210 -27.26 7.49 -3.70
C GLU A 210 -27.43 7.24 -2.19
N VAL A 211 -26.49 7.70 -1.37
CA VAL A 211 -26.58 7.56 0.10
C VAL A 211 -27.78 8.34 0.65
N TYR A 212 -28.04 9.55 0.15
CA TYR A 212 -29.21 10.33 0.57
C TYR A 212 -30.52 9.63 0.17
N MET A 213 -30.63 9.13 -1.06
CA MET A 213 -31.81 8.39 -1.53
C MET A 213 -32.07 7.11 -0.73
N LEU A 214 -31.02 6.41 -0.30
CA LEU A 214 -31.14 5.15 0.45
C LEU A 214 -31.36 5.33 1.97
N THR A 215 -31.08 6.51 2.54
CA THR A 215 -31.09 6.72 4.01
C THR A 215 -31.88 7.93 4.49
N GLY A 216 -32.33 8.80 3.58
CA GLY A 216 -32.88 10.12 3.90
C GLY A 216 -31.87 11.10 4.52
N ARG A 217 -30.58 10.73 4.62
CA ARG A 217 -29.56 11.50 5.33
C ARG A 217 -28.35 11.83 4.44
N PRO A 218 -27.81 13.07 4.50
CA PRO A 218 -26.67 13.47 3.68
C PRO A 218 -25.41 12.69 4.03
N ILE A 219 -24.56 12.40 3.02
CA ILE A 219 -23.34 11.60 3.18
C ILE A 219 -22.32 12.29 4.11
N SER A 220 -22.31 13.63 4.13
CA SER A 220 -21.54 14.43 5.08
C SER A 220 -21.86 14.14 6.55
N SER A 221 -23.12 13.80 6.86
CA SER A 221 -23.55 13.51 8.23
C SER A 221 -22.96 12.19 8.78
N PHE A 222 -22.61 11.27 7.88
CA PHE A 222 -21.97 9.99 8.23
C PHE A 222 -20.44 10.01 8.10
N GLN A 223 -19.88 10.72 7.10
CA GLN A 223 -18.44 10.67 6.78
C GLN A 223 -17.55 11.49 7.73
N LYS A 224 -17.51 11.09 9.00
CA LYS A 224 -16.72 11.71 10.09
C LYS A 224 -15.46 10.91 10.46
N GLN A 225 -15.29 9.69 9.95
CA GLN A 225 -14.17 8.81 10.32
C GLN A 225 -12.78 9.34 9.91
N PHE A 226 -12.71 10.31 9.01
CA PHE A 226 -11.46 10.92 8.56
C PHE A 226 -11.10 12.28 9.20
N SER A 227 -11.94 12.80 10.11
CA SER A 227 -11.66 14.07 10.82
C SER A 227 -11.01 13.90 12.20
N GLY A 228 -11.03 12.69 12.78
CA GLY A 228 -10.33 12.37 14.02
C GLY A 228 -8.83 12.11 13.83
N GLN A 229 -8.10 11.92 14.94
CA GLN A 229 -6.82 11.21 14.89
C GLN A 229 -7.07 9.73 14.54
N PRO A 230 -6.18 9.08 13.77
CA PRO A 230 -6.28 7.64 13.58
C PRO A 230 -5.95 6.94 14.90
N ASP A 231 -6.80 6.01 15.32
CA ASP A 231 -6.31 4.93 16.17
C ASP A 231 -5.42 4.04 15.30
N LEU A 232 -4.11 4.10 15.54
CA LEU A 232 -3.16 3.31 14.78
C LEU A 232 -3.20 1.83 15.15
N GLY A 233 -3.87 1.38 16.21
CA GLY A 233 -4.08 -0.04 16.50
C GLY A 233 -2.78 -0.88 16.55
N GLY A 234 -1.67 -0.27 16.96
CA GLY A 234 -0.32 -0.86 16.98
C GLY A 234 0.46 -0.80 15.64
N TRP A 235 -0.11 -0.22 14.57
CA TRP A 235 0.56 -0.07 13.28
C TRP A 235 1.68 0.98 13.31
N THR A 236 2.93 0.55 13.12
CA THR A 236 4.03 1.45 12.73
C THR A 236 3.95 1.72 11.22
N ILE A 237 3.88 2.97 10.79
CA ILE A 237 3.75 3.30 9.36
C ILE A 237 5.11 3.74 8.79
N VAL A 238 5.60 3.03 7.78
CA VAL A 238 6.84 3.36 7.07
C VAL A 238 6.54 3.71 5.61
N GLY A 239 6.99 4.89 5.18
CA GLY A 239 6.79 5.39 3.83
C GLY A 239 8.07 5.34 3.01
N LEU A 240 8.07 4.63 1.88
CA LEU A 240 9.23 4.57 0.99
C LEU A 240 9.18 5.67 -0.08
N ARG A 241 10.20 6.54 -0.09
CA ARG A 241 10.36 7.67 -1.02
C ARG A 241 11.62 7.47 -1.88
N ARG A 242 11.52 7.92 -3.12
CA ARG A 242 12.57 7.90 -4.16
C ARG A 242 12.49 9.20 -4.95
N ASP A 243 13.59 9.59 -5.57
CA ASP A 243 13.58 10.71 -6.50
C ASP A 243 12.59 10.50 -7.67
N LYS A 244 12.11 11.59 -8.27
CA LYS A 244 11.17 11.57 -9.39
C LYS A 244 11.74 10.90 -10.64
N ALA A 245 13.01 11.10 -10.96
CA ALA A 245 13.67 10.53 -12.14
C ALA A 245 13.88 9.02 -11.97
N ASP A 246 14.47 8.58 -10.84
CA ASP A 246 14.55 7.15 -10.50
C ASP A 246 13.15 6.51 -10.51
N GLN A 247 12.17 7.14 -9.86
CA GLN A 247 10.82 6.59 -9.82
C GLN A 247 10.19 6.44 -11.22
N ALA A 248 10.44 7.38 -12.14
CA ALA A 248 9.98 7.30 -13.52
C ALA A 248 10.74 6.24 -14.33
N HIS A 249 12.06 6.13 -14.16
CA HIS A 249 12.89 5.09 -14.79
C HIS A 249 12.42 3.69 -14.37
N ARG A 250 12.26 3.44 -13.06
CA ARG A 250 11.77 2.17 -12.50
C ARG A 250 10.36 1.82 -13.01
N ILE A 251 9.48 2.82 -13.16
CA ILE A 251 8.15 2.62 -13.77
C ILE A 251 8.29 2.18 -15.23
N ASN A 252 9.11 2.86 -16.04
CA ASN A 252 9.28 2.53 -17.45
C ASN A 252 9.87 1.12 -17.66
N ALA A 253 10.91 0.78 -16.90
CA ALA A 253 11.55 -0.53 -16.93
C ALA A 253 10.60 -1.65 -16.44
N ARG A 254 9.72 -1.37 -15.47
CA ARG A 254 8.67 -2.31 -15.05
C ARG A 254 7.65 -2.57 -16.15
N VAL A 255 7.25 -1.54 -16.91
CA VAL A 255 6.28 -1.72 -18.02
C VAL A 255 6.90 -2.53 -19.15
N ALA A 256 8.17 -2.32 -19.50
CA ALA A 256 8.87 -3.17 -20.46
C ALA A 256 8.81 -4.64 -20.03
N ARG A 257 9.29 -4.96 -18.81
CA ARG A 257 9.24 -6.32 -18.26
C ARG A 257 7.85 -6.94 -18.22
N MET A 258 6.78 -6.16 -18.02
CA MET A 258 5.41 -6.69 -18.07
C MET A 258 5.05 -7.19 -19.48
N ILE A 259 5.45 -6.45 -20.53
CA ILE A 259 5.26 -6.87 -21.92
C ILE A 259 6.10 -8.11 -22.21
N ASP A 260 7.39 -8.08 -21.85
CA ASP A 260 8.33 -9.19 -22.05
C ASP A 260 7.88 -10.49 -21.34
N GLN A 261 7.20 -10.36 -20.19
CA GLN A 261 6.62 -11.47 -19.42
C GLN A 261 5.30 -12.00 -19.99
N GLY A 262 4.72 -11.36 -21.00
CA GLY A 262 3.49 -11.81 -21.65
C GLY A 262 2.20 -11.16 -21.12
N LEU A 263 2.23 -9.89 -20.72
CA LEU A 263 1.01 -9.15 -20.33
C LEU A 263 -0.09 -9.21 -21.42
N VAL A 264 0.28 -9.23 -22.70
CA VAL A 264 -0.70 -9.31 -23.80
C VAL A 264 -1.45 -10.64 -23.74
N GLN A 265 -0.74 -11.74 -23.53
CA GLN A 265 -1.26 -13.10 -23.43
C GLN A 265 -2.10 -13.29 -22.17
N GLU A 266 -1.70 -12.70 -21.02
CA GLU A 266 -2.52 -12.68 -19.81
C GLU A 266 -3.88 -12.01 -20.06
N VAL A 267 -3.88 -10.84 -20.71
CA VAL A 267 -5.11 -10.10 -21.01
C VAL A 267 -5.96 -10.84 -22.04
N GLN A 268 -5.36 -11.46 -23.07
CA GLN A 268 -6.07 -12.32 -24.03
C GLN A 268 -6.77 -13.50 -23.34
N GLY A 269 -6.07 -14.21 -22.44
CA GLY A 269 -6.64 -15.33 -21.68
C GLY A 269 -7.81 -14.89 -20.81
N LEU A 270 -7.68 -13.78 -20.09
CA LEU A 270 -8.75 -13.19 -19.27
C LEU A 270 -9.97 -12.72 -20.08
N LEU A 271 -9.79 -12.28 -21.33
CA LEU A 271 -10.89 -11.89 -22.21
C LEU A 271 -11.61 -13.10 -22.84
N ALA A 272 -10.92 -14.24 -22.98
CA ALA A 272 -11.50 -15.48 -23.49
C ALA A 272 -12.40 -16.20 -22.45
N GLU A 273 -12.40 -15.75 -21.19
CA GLU A 273 -13.24 -16.35 -20.14
C GLU A 273 -14.73 -16.05 -20.34
N PRO A 274 -15.64 -17.02 -20.20
CA PRO A 274 -17.07 -16.82 -20.42
C PRO A 274 -17.73 -15.73 -19.56
N LYS A 275 -17.18 -15.45 -18.37
CA LYS A 275 -17.67 -14.39 -17.47
C LYS A 275 -17.00 -13.02 -17.69
N GLY A 276 -15.93 -12.99 -18.50
CA GLY A 276 -15.14 -11.78 -18.79
C GLY A 276 -14.62 -11.05 -17.56
N LEU A 277 -14.40 -9.74 -17.74
CA LEU A 277 -13.85 -8.83 -16.73
C LEU A 277 -14.90 -7.87 -16.19
N SER A 278 -14.93 -7.69 -14.87
CA SER A 278 -15.67 -6.63 -14.19
C SER A 278 -15.21 -5.24 -14.67
N PRO A 279 -16.04 -4.19 -14.53
CA PRO A 279 -15.65 -2.82 -14.85
C PRO A 279 -14.38 -2.36 -14.10
N GLN A 280 -14.14 -2.88 -12.90
CA GLN A 280 -12.97 -2.58 -12.06
C GLN A 280 -11.71 -3.26 -12.61
N ALA A 281 -11.78 -4.57 -12.89
CA ALA A 281 -10.67 -5.35 -13.44
C ALA A 281 -10.27 -4.83 -14.84
N ARG A 282 -11.27 -4.59 -15.71
CA ARG A 282 -11.09 -4.02 -17.05
C ARG A 282 -10.43 -2.63 -17.04
N ALA A 283 -10.66 -1.83 -15.99
CA ALA A 283 -10.10 -0.48 -15.85
C ALA A 283 -8.70 -0.43 -15.23
N ALA A 284 -8.09 -1.57 -14.91
CA ALA A 284 -6.73 -1.64 -14.38
C ALA A 284 -5.70 -1.15 -15.41
N ILE A 285 -4.73 -0.35 -14.99
CA ILE A 285 -3.62 0.12 -15.84
C ILE A 285 -2.76 -1.09 -16.22
N GLY A 286 -2.44 -1.23 -17.51
CA GLY A 286 -1.92 -2.44 -18.13
C GLY A 286 -3.01 -3.14 -18.93
N TYR A 287 -4.11 -3.49 -18.26
CA TYR A 287 -5.22 -4.24 -18.84
C TYR A 287 -6.04 -3.37 -19.79
N ALA A 288 -6.45 -2.16 -19.37
CA ALA A 288 -7.29 -1.28 -20.17
C ALA A 288 -6.65 -0.92 -21.53
N GLU A 289 -5.34 -0.65 -21.54
CA GLU A 289 -4.60 -0.27 -22.76
C GLU A 289 -4.36 -1.47 -23.68
N VAL A 290 -4.03 -2.64 -23.13
CA VAL A 290 -3.90 -3.88 -23.92
C VAL A 290 -5.27 -4.30 -24.49
N ILE A 291 -6.36 -4.09 -23.76
CA ILE A 291 -7.72 -4.30 -24.27
C ILE A 291 -8.00 -3.37 -25.46
N ASP A 292 -7.64 -2.09 -25.40
CA ASP A 292 -7.79 -1.19 -26.55
C ASP A 292 -6.95 -1.63 -27.76
N TYR A 293 -5.74 -2.15 -27.54
CA TYR A 293 -4.90 -2.75 -28.59
C TYR A 293 -5.53 -4.01 -29.20
N LEU A 294 -6.00 -4.96 -28.38
CA LEU A 294 -6.64 -6.20 -28.84
C LEU A 294 -7.95 -5.95 -29.61
N ASN A 295 -8.61 -4.81 -29.38
CA ASN A 295 -9.78 -4.36 -30.15
C ASN A 295 -9.40 -3.54 -31.41
N GLY A 296 -8.12 -3.46 -31.78
CA GLY A 296 -7.65 -2.74 -32.98
C GLY A 296 -7.79 -1.21 -32.90
N ARG A 297 -8.00 -0.63 -31.71
CA ARG A 297 -8.21 0.82 -31.55
C ARG A 297 -6.91 1.63 -31.51
N ILE A 298 -5.81 0.97 -31.13
CA ILE A 298 -4.45 1.50 -31.02
C ILE A 298 -3.46 0.38 -31.34
N ASP A 299 -2.24 0.73 -31.75
CA ASP A 299 -1.13 -0.23 -31.83
C ASP A 299 -0.51 -0.55 -30.46
N LEU A 300 0.37 -1.55 -30.42
CA LEU A 300 1.01 -2.03 -29.20
C LEU A 300 1.97 -1.00 -28.60
N ASP A 301 2.75 -0.29 -29.41
CA ASP A 301 3.67 0.75 -28.94
C ASP A 301 2.93 1.89 -28.26
N LYS A 302 1.76 2.25 -28.80
CA LYS A 302 0.85 3.22 -28.21
C LYS A 302 0.27 2.72 -26.91
N ALA A 303 -0.17 1.46 -26.83
CA ALA A 303 -0.59 0.87 -25.57
C ALA A 303 0.53 0.95 -24.51
N ILE A 304 1.76 0.61 -24.87
CA ILE A 304 2.94 0.69 -23.98
C ILE A 304 3.21 2.13 -23.52
N GLU A 305 3.14 3.12 -24.41
CA GLU A 305 3.28 4.55 -24.09
C GLU A 305 2.18 5.01 -23.11
N LEU A 306 0.93 4.59 -23.34
CA LEU A 306 -0.22 4.86 -22.48
C LEU A 306 -0.05 4.24 -21.08
N ILE A 307 0.39 2.98 -20.97
CA ILE A 307 0.63 2.30 -19.69
C ILE A 307 1.73 3.03 -18.91
N LYS A 308 2.86 3.36 -19.56
CA LYS A 308 3.95 4.17 -18.95
C LYS A 308 3.41 5.51 -18.43
N ARG A 309 2.64 6.24 -19.26
CA ARG A 309 2.08 7.56 -18.92
C ARG A 309 1.04 7.50 -17.79
N ARG A 310 0.09 6.56 -17.84
CA ARG A 310 -0.96 6.38 -16.82
C ARG A 310 -0.37 5.88 -15.50
N THR A 311 0.64 5.00 -15.52
CA THR A 311 1.37 4.58 -14.30
C THR A 311 2.09 5.75 -13.63
N ARG A 312 2.75 6.64 -14.39
CA ARG A 312 3.35 7.88 -13.85
C ARG A 312 2.30 8.83 -13.26
N ARG A 313 1.10 8.93 -13.88
CA ARG A 313 -0.03 9.70 -13.33
C ARG A 313 -0.57 9.09 -12.02
N LEU A 314 -0.66 7.76 -11.92
CA LEU A 314 -1.01 7.05 -10.68
C LEU A 314 0.00 7.35 -9.57
N ALA A 315 1.31 7.27 -9.85
CA ALA A 315 2.34 7.62 -8.88
C ALA A 315 2.24 9.09 -8.40
N LYS A 316 1.93 10.03 -9.30
CA LYS A 316 1.66 11.44 -8.93
C LYS A 316 0.44 11.55 -8.00
N ALA A 317 -0.66 10.86 -8.30
CA ALA A 317 -1.87 10.87 -7.48
C ALA A 317 -1.64 10.24 -6.09
N GLN A 318 -0.95 9.10 -6.03
CA GLN A 318 -0.54 8.45 -4.77
C GLN A 318 0.29 9.39 -3.90
N ARG A 319 1.23 10.14 -4.48
CA ARG A 319 2.04 11.14 -3.75
C ARG A 319 1.16 12.23 -3.13
N THR A 320 0.13 12.71 -3.84
CA THR A 320 -0.81 13.69 -3.28
C THR A 320 -1.59 13.12 -2.10
N TRP A 321 -2.05 11.86 -2.19
CA TRP A 321 -2.75 11.20 -1.08
C TRP A 321 -1.85 11.00 0.15
N PHE A 322 -0.62 10.50 -0.03
CA PHE A 322 0.27 10.19 1.09
C PHE A 322 0.80 11.42 1.83
N ARG A 323 0.75 12.62 1.24
CA ARG A 323 1.00 13.88 1.97
C ARG A 323 0.02 14.15 3.11
N GLY A 324 -1.18 13.57 3.06
CA GLY A 324 -2.19 13.70 4.12
C GLY A 324 -2.10 12.63 5.22
N PHE A 325 -1.14 11.71 5.15
CA PHE A 325 -0.95 10.67 6.16
C PHE A 325 -0.06 11.20 7.29
N ARG A 326 -0.47 10.97 8.54
CA ARG A 326 0.27 11.34 9.74
C ARG A 326 1.05 10.13 10.28
N PHE A 327 2.03 10.38 11.14
CA PHE A 327 2.83 9.34 11.81
C PHE A 327 3.55 8.38 10.85
N VAL A 328 4.01 8.90 9.71
CA VAL A 328 4.76 8.12 8.70
C VAL A 328 6.25 8.34 8.86
N HIS A 329 6.99 7.28 9.19
CA HIS A 329 8.45 7.27 9.15
C HIS A 329 8.88 7.18 7.67
N TRP A 330 9.32 8.30 7.10
CA TRP A 330 9.74 8.34 5.69
C TRP A 330 11.20 7.88 5.54
N LEU A 331 11.41 6.88 4.68
CA LEU A 331 12.72 6.44 4.23
C LEU A 331 12.95 6.89 2.79
N ASP A 332 13.94 7.77 2.58
CA ASP A 332 14.52 8.00 1.26
C ASP A 332 15.43 6.84 0.89
N LEU A 333 15.26 6.35 -0.34
CA LEU A 333 15.99 5.21 -0.90
C LEU A 333 16.85 5.66 -2.09
N GLU A 334 18.10 5.24 -2.09
CA GLU A 334 18.99 5.43 -3.23
C GLU A 334 18.56 4.58 -4.45
N PRO A 335 18.92 4.96 -5.69
CA PRO A 335 18.48 4.28 -6.91
C PRO A 335 18.74 2.77 -6.91
N ASP A 336 19.90 2.37 -6.39
CA ASP A 336 20.45 1.02 -6.30
C ASP A 336 20.30 0.37 -4.91
N GLU A 337 19.70 1.06 -3.93
CA GLU A 337 19.57 0.52 -2.57
C GLU A 337 18.86 -0.86 -2.56
N PRO A 338 19.54 -1.93 -2.09
CA PRO A 338 18.99 -3.27 -2.14
C PRO A 338 17.86 -3.45 -1.12
N PRO A 339 16.78 -4.19 -1.43
CA PRO A 339 15.63 -4.36 -0.53
C PRO A 339 15.98 -4.91 0.86
N ASP A 340 17.02 -5.73 0.97
CA ASP A 340 17.57 -6.26 2.24
C ASP A 340 18.05 -5.13 3.17
N LEU A 341 18.76 -4.13 2.63
CA LEU A 341 19.25 -3.00 3.40
C LEU A 341 18.10 -2.10 3.85
N THR A 342 17.12 -1.85 2.96
CA THR A 342 15.90 -1.14 3.35
C THR A 342 15.13 -1.89 4.43
N ALA A 343 15.01 -3.22 4.34
CA ALA A 343 14.34 -4.03 5.37
C ALA A 343 15.05 -3.90 6.74
N LYS A 344 16.39 -3.92 6.75
CA LYS A 344 17.20 -3.63 7.96
C LYS A 344 17.03 -2.19 8.48
N ARG A 345 16.67 -1.22 7.63
CA ARG A 345 16.28 0.15 8.07
C ARG A 345 14.87 0.13 8.70
N VAL A 346 13.93 -0.62 8.15
CA VAL A 346 12.58 -0.81 8.73
C VAL A 346 12.66 -1.48 10.10
N MET A 347 13.44 -2.56 10.26
CA MET A 347 13.61 -3.24 11.55
C MET A 347 14.11 -2.30 12.64
N ARG A 348 15.04 -1.39 12.32
CA ARG A 348 15.55 -0.37 13.27
C ARG A 348 14.47 0.63 13.72
N ILE A 349 13.51 0.97 12.86
CA ILE A 349 12.36 1.81 13.24
C ILE A 349 11.42 1.06 14.19
N LEU A 350 11.22 -0.25 13.98
CA LEU A 350 10.36 -1.08 14.83
C LEU A 350 10.98 -1.36 16.22
N ASP A 351 12.31 -1.42 16.29
CA ASP A 351 13.05 -1.66 17.52
C ASP A 351 13.07 -0.43 18.46
N GLN A 352 13.17 0.78 17.90
CA GLN A 352 13.15 2.05 18.65
C GLN A 352 11.95 2.14 19.61
N PRO A 353 12.13 2.59 20.87
CA PRO A 353 11.01 2.87 21.78
C PRO A 353 9.99 3.74 21.06
N GLN A 354 8.71 3.35 21.11
CA GLN A 354 7.68 4.25 20.63
C GLN A 354 7.52 5.33 21.68
N ASP A 355 8.17 6.48 21.45
CA ASP A 355 7.92 7.69 22.23
C ASP A 355 6.42 7.96 22.23
N THR A 356 5.82 7.90 23.41
CA THR A 356 4.41 8.18 23.63
C THR A 356 4.15 9.66 23.34
N ALA A 357 3.84 9.96 22.08
CA ALA A 357 3.26 11.18 21.56
C ALA A 357 3.55 12.48 22.35
N SER A 358 4.83 12.87 22.46
CA SER A 358 5.18 14.26 22.76
C SER A 358 5.10 15.08 21.46
N GLY A 359 4.27 16.12 21.46
CA GLY A 359 3.89 16.85 20.25
C GLY A 359 5.05 17.65 19.64
N GLY A 360 5.30 17.47 18.34
CA GLY A 360 6.33 18.18 17.59
C GLY A 360 5.93 18.42 16.14
N ASN A 361 5.12 19.44 15.89
CA ASN A 361 4.67 19.82 14.54
C ASN A 361 5.73 20.68 13.83
N ARG A 362 6.47 20.11 12.87
CA ARG A 362 7.24 20.83 11.84
C ARG A 362 7.22 20.06 10.51
#